data_AF-A0A350PE77-F1
#
_entry.id   AF-A0A350PE77-F1
#
_cell.length_a   1.000
_cell.length_b   1.000
_cell.length_c   1.000
_cell.angle_alpha   90.00
_cell.angle_beta   90.00
_cell.angle_gamma   90.00
#
_symmetry.space_group_name_H-M   'P 1'
#
loop_
_entity.id
_entity.type
_entity.pdbx_description
1 polymer ?
#
loop_
_entity_poly.entity_id
_entity_poly.type
_entity_poly.pdbx_seq_one_letter_code
_entity_poly.pdbx_strand_id
1 'polypeptide(L)'
;MIPKTREEAIQRLSANLCEVVFRKKTTGDVRQMECTLDPQHMPIGTFQSLGNLDRYELQSDIVPVWDTGKSAWRSFDIKTVLNFDVISE
;
A
#
# COMPACT_ATOMS: atom_id res chain seq x y z
N MET A 1 -4.30 -11.53 -8.76
CA MET A 1 -5.75 -11.22 -8.58
C MET A 1 -5.85 -9.95 -7.74
N ILE A 2 -6.61 -8.94 -8.16
CA ILE A 2 -6.70 -7.66 -7.43
C ILE A 2 -7.47 -7.85 -6.10
N PRO A 3 -6.91 -7.45 -4.94
CA PRO A 3 -7.65 -7.47 -3.67
C PRO A 3 -8.90 -6.60 -3.74
N LYS A 4 -9.99 -7.06 -3.14
CA LYS A 4 -11.30 -6.39 -3.19
C LYS A 4 -11.59 -5.54 -1.96
N THR A 5 -10.90 -5.79 -0.86
CA THR A 5 -11.03 -5.04 0.38
C THR A 5 -9.68 -4.49 0.83
N ARG A 6 -9.73 -3.49 1.71
CA ARG A 6 -8.55 -2.95 2.38
C ARG A 6 -7.81 -4.04 3.17
N GLU A 7 -8.56 -4.90 3.86
CA GLU A 7 -8.01 -5.96 4.70
C GLU A 7 -7.24 -6.98 3.86
N GLU A 8 -7.77 -7.39 2.71
CA GLU A 8 -7.08 -8.29 1.78
C GLU A 8 -5.79 -7.67 1.24
N ALA A 9 -5.82 -6.37 0.91
CA ALA A 9 -4.64 -5.65 0.45
C ALA A 9 -3.57 -5.59 1.55
N ILE A 10 -3.96 -5.20 2.77
CA ILE A 10 -3.05 -5.14 3.93
C ILE A 10 -2.44 -6.50 4.21
N GLN A 11 -3.24 -7.58 4.22
CA GLN A 11 -2.73 -8.93 4.47
C GLN A 11 -1.61 -9.30 3.50
N ARG A 12 -1.75 -8.97 2.22
CA ARG A 12 -0.73 -9.26 1.21
C ARG A 12 0.49 -8.36 1.37
N LEU A 13 0.29 -7.07 1.57
CA LEU A 13 1.37 -6.10 1.76
C LEU A 13 2.20 -6.39 3.01
N SER A 14 1.58 -6.89 4.07
CA SER A 14 2.28 -7.22 5.33
C SER A 14 3.21 -8.43 5.23
N ALA A 15 3.13 -9.17 4.12
CA ALA A 15 3.91 -10.39 3.92
C ALA A 15 4.73 -10.37 2.63
N ASN A 16 4.66 -9.29 1.82
CA ASN A 16 5.28 -9.26 0.50
C ASN A 16 5.67 -7.83 0.09
N LEU A 17 6.59 -7.74 -0.86
CA LEU A 17 6.75 -6.57 -1.71
C LEU A 17 5.79 -6.68 -2.91
N CYS A 18 4.95 -5.67 -3.09
CA CYS A 18 3.93 -5.65 -4.13
C CYS A 18 4.15 -4.50 -5.10
N GLU A 19 3.76 -4.71 -6.36
CA GLU A 19 3.53 -3.65 -7.32
C GLU A 19 2.04 -3.34 -7.43
N VAL A 20 1.68 -2.06 -7.28
CA VAL A 20 0.30 -1.59 -7.37
C VAL A 20 0.18 -0.53 -8.46
N VAL A 21 -0.72 -0.79 -9.41
CA VAL A 21 -1.12 0.18 -10.44
C VAL A 21 -2.52 0.67 -10.11
N PHE A 22 -2.73 1.98 -10.00
CA PHE A 22 -4.01 2.56 -9.61
C PHE A 22 -4.26 3.90 -10.30
N ARG A 23 -5.53 4.30 -10.39
CA ARG A 23 -5.93 5.61 -10.91
C ARG A 23 -6.07 6.62 -9.77
N LYS A 24 -5.31 7.70 -9.79
CA LYS A 24 -5.40 8.77 -8.79
C LYS A 24 -6.72 9.53 -8.93
N LYS A 25 -7.59 9.47 -7.92
CA LYS A 25 -8.93 10.10 -7.94
C LYS A 25 -8.92 11.59 -8.26
N THR A 26 -7.93 12.34 -7.78
CA THR A 26 -7.91 13.81 -7.91
C THR A 26 -7.43 14.32 -9.26
N THR A 27 -6.55 13.59 -9.94
CA THR A 27 -5.99 14.02 -11.24
C THR A 27 -6.40 13.13 -12.40
N GLY A 28 -6.87 11.90 -12.14
CA GLY A 28 -7.18 10.91 -13.15
C GLY A 28 -5.98 10.11 -13.66
N ASP A 29 -4.76 10.46 -13.23
CA ASP A 29 -3.54 9.80 -13.71
C ASP A 29 -3.46 8.34 -13.27
N VAL A 30 -2.95 7.48 -14.14
CA VAL A 30 -2.53 6.13 -13.76
C VAL A 30 -1.13 6.21 -13.16
N ARG A 31 -0.96 5.63 -11.98
CA ARG A 31 0.31 5.55 -11.27
C ARG A 31 0.63 4.11 -10.94
N GLN A 32 1.92 3.81 -10.92
CA GLN A 32 2.50 2.54 -10.51
C GLN A 32 3.44 2.81 -9.35
N MET A 33 3.43 1.94 -8.34
CA MET A 33 4.35 2.00 -7.22
C MET A 33 4.70 0.60 -6.70
N GLU A 34 5.94 0.45 -6.27
CA GLU A 34 6.40 -0.69 -5.48
C GLU A 34 6.23 -0.34 -4.00
N CYS A 35 5.52 -1.19 -3.26
CA CYS A 35 5.18 -0.89 -1.89
C CYS A 35 4.97 -2.13 -1.01
N THR A 36 5.06 -1.92 0.30
CA THR A 36 4.99 -3.00 1.29
C THR A 36 4.48 -2.50 2.64
N LEU A 37 4.01 -3.44 3.46
CA LEU A 37 3.80 -3.30 4.90
C LEU A 37 4.66 -4.29 5.70
N ASP A 38 5.48 -5.10 5.05
CA ASP A 38 6.44 -5.98 5.70
C ASP A 38 7.64 -5.15 6.22
N PRO A 39 7.89 -5.14 7.54
CA PRO A 39 9.02 -4.41 8.13
C PRO A 39 10.39 -4.81 7.57
N GLN A 40 10.56 -6.04 7.04
CA GLN A 40 11.85 -6.50 6.50
C GLN A 40 12.26 -5.72 5.24
N HIS A 41 11.27 -5.18 4.52
CA HIS A 41 11.45 -4.39 3.31
C HIS A 41 11.52 -2.87 3.59
N MET A 42 11.67 -2.48 4.86
CA MET A 42 11.72 -1.08 5.28
C MET A 42 13.00 -0.76 6.07
N PRO A 43 13.44 0.51 6.11
CA PRO A 43 14.47 0.93 7.06
C PRO A 43 14.03 0.70 8.51
N ILE A 44 14.99 0.35 9.38
CA ILE A 44 14.76 0.12 10.81
C ILE A 44 14.03 1.31 11.44
N GLY A 45 12.96 1.05 12.20
CA GLY A 45 12.19 2.09 12.88
C GLY A 45 11.02 2.65 12.05
N THR A 46 10.95 2.37 10.74
CA THR A 46 9.92 2.91 9.86
C THR A 46 8.55 2.38 10.22
N PHE A 47 8.39 1.06 10.38
CA PHE A 47 7.10 0.43 10.67
C PHE A 47 6.47 0.95 11.97
N GLN A 48 7.27 1.27 12.99
CA GLN A 48 6.79 1.83 14.26
C GLN A 48 6.13 3.21 14.08
N SER A 49 6.50 3.96 13.03
CA SER A 49 5.86 5.24 12.70
C SER A 49 4.45 5.09 12.11
N LEU A 50 4.07 3.89 11.63
CA LEU A 50 2.75 3.59 11.07
C LEU A 50 1.63 3.65 12.12
N GLY A 51 1.94 3.36 13.39
CA GLY A 51 0.94 3.32 14.48
C GLY A 51 0.16 4.62 14.71
N ASN A 52 0.61 5.74 14.14
CA ASN A 52 -0.14 7.00 14.13
C ASN A 52 -1.07 7.15 12.92
N LEU A 53 -0.78 6.49 11.79
CA LEU A 53 -1.53 6.54 10.54
C LEU A 53 -2.77 5.62 10.56
N ASP A 54 -2.66 4.43 11.16
CA ASP A 54 -3.68 3.39 11.09
C ASP A 54 -4.91 3.66 12.00
N ARG A 55 -4.76 4.54 13.00
CA ARG A 55 -5.82 4.85 13.99
C ARG A 55 -7.00 5.64 13.43
N TYR A 56 -6.90 6.18 12.21
CA TYR A 56 -7.88 7.14 11.72
C TYR A 56 -9.02 6.53 10.90
N GLU A 57 -8.89 5.35 10.28
CA GLU A 57 -9.97 4.88 9.41
C GLU A 57 -10.10 3.35 9.32
N LEU A 58 -10.75 2.74 10.32
CA LEU A 58 -11.16 1.33 10.30
C LEU A 58 -12.22 1.00 9.22
N GLN A 59 -12.77 2.00 8.52
CA GLN A 59 -13.81 1.83 7.48
C GLN A 59 -13.44 2.48 6.13
N SER A 60 -12.17 2.80 5.91
CA SER A 60 -11.76 3.48 4.67
C SER A 60 -11.33 2.51 3.58
N ASP A 61 -11.52 2.93 2.33
CA ASP A 61 -10.95 2.29 1.15
C ASP A 61 -9.47 2.64 0.95
N ILE A 62 -8.93 3.54 1.78
CA ILE A 62 -7.55 3.99 1.72
C ILE A 62 -6.62 2.99 2.40
N VAL A 63 -5.65 2.51 1.63
CA VAL A 63 -4.61 1.58 2.07
C VAL A 63 -3.30 2.36 2.25
N PRO A 64 -2.84 2.60 3.50
CA PRO A 64 -1.52 3.16 3.73
C PRO A 64 -0.45 2.12 3.41
N VAL A 65 0.65 2.55 2.78
CA VAL A 65 1.76 1.69 2.39
C VAL A 65 3.10 2.42 2.49
N TRP A 66 4.17 1.66 2.69
CA TRP A 66 5.51 2.17 2.48
C TRP A 66 5.88 2.02 1.00
N ASP A 67 6.13 3.13 0.30
CA ASP A 67 6.65 3.12 -1.07
C ASP A 67 8.17 2.97 -1.00
N THR A 68 8.69 1.82 -1.44
CA THR A 68 10.12 1.49 -1.38
C THR A 68 10.92 2.33 -2.39
N GLY A 69 10.37 2.58 -3.58
CA GLY A 69 11.00 3.39 -4.62
C GLY A 69 11.12 4.87 -4.27
N LYS A 70 10.29 5.38 -3.36
CA LYS A 70 10.34 6.76 -2.85
C LYS A 70 10.80 6.88 -1.41
N SER A 71 10.96 5.75 -0.70
CA SER A 71 11.30 5.71 0.73
C SER A 71 10.40 6.62 1.56
N ALA A 72 9.09 6.52 1.34
CA ALA A 72 8.11 7.37 2.00
C ALA A 72 6.77 6.66 2.20
N TRP A 73 6.04 7.04 3.25
CA TRP A 73 4.64 6.65 3.42
C TRP A 73 3.78 7.27 2.32
N ARG A 74 2.97 6.42 1.68
CA ARG A 74 1.97 6.78 0.70
C ARG A 74 0.67 6.06 0.98
N SER A 75 -0.34 6.35 0.17
CA SER A 75 -1.57 5.57 0.18
C SER A 75 -2.17 5.51 -1.22
N PHE A 76 -2.99 4.48 -1.41
CA PHE A 76 -3.85 4.34 -2.58
C PHE A 76 -5.27 3.98 -2.12
N ASP A 77 -6.23 4.17 -3.01
CA ASP A 77 -7.61 3.78 -2.78
C ASP A 77 -7.89 2.44 -3.47
N ILE A 78 -8.30 1.43 -2.70
CA ILE A 78 -8.49 0.06 -3.19
C ILE A 78 -9.49 0.01 -4.34
N LYS A 79 -10.48 0.91 -4.39
CA LYS A 79 -11.50 0.96 -5.45
C LYS A 79 -10.95 1.45 -6.79
N THR A 80 -9.75 2.00 -6.80
CA THR A 80 -9.09 2.54 -8.01
C THR A 80 -7.93 1.70 -8.51
N VAL A 81 -7.69 0.55 -7.87
CA VAL A 81 -6.62 -0.37 -8.28
C VAL A 81 -6.98 -1.03 -9.60
N LEU A 82 -6.05 -0.93 -10.53
CA LEU A 82 -6.09 -1.50 -11.87
C LEU A 82 -5.25 -2.77 -11.96
N ASN A 83 -4.17 -2.86 -11.19
CA ASN A 83 -3.33 -4.05 -11.07
C ASN A 83 -2.72 -4.17 -9.66
N PHE A 84 -2.52 -5.41 -9.20
CA PHE A 84 -1.88 -5.72 -7.93
C PHE A 84 -1.16 -7.06 -8.04
N ASP A 85 0.17 -7.01 -8.02
CA ASP A 85 1.03 -8.18 -8.15
C ASP A 85 2.04 -8.25 -7.02
N VAL A 86 2.37 -9.47 -6.61
CA VAL A 86 3.48 -9.75 -5.70
C VAL A 86 4.75 -9.86 -6.53
N ILE A 87 5.78 -9.10 -6.17
CA ILE A 87 7.06 -9.08 -6.89
C ILE A 87 8.22 -9.66 -6.07
N SER A 88 8.09 -9.71 -4.74
CA SER A 88 8.96 -10.49 -3.84
C SER A 88 8.17 -10.91 -2.60
N GLU A 89 8.50 -12.08 -2.07
CA GLU A 89 8.13 -12.52 -0.71
C GLU A 89 9.13 -11.97 0.31
#